data_AF-A0A9D0VKS1-F1
#
_entry.id   AF-A0A9D0VKS1-F1
#
_cell.length_a   1.000
_cell.length_b   1.000
_cell.length_c   1.000
_cell.angle_alpha   90.00
_cell.angle_beta   90.00
_cell.angle_gamma   90.00
#
_symmetry.space_group_name_H-M   'P 1'
#
loop_
_entity.id
_entity.type
_entity.pdbx_description
1 polymer ?
#
loop_
_entity_poly.entity_id
_entity_poly.type
_entity_poly.pdbx_seq_one_letter_code
_entity_poly.pdbx_strand_id
1 'polypeptide(L)'
;MGPVRIGRDSNLQDGVICHDTTDRSTTVVGQRVTVGHRAILHGCHIEDDCLVGMGAIVMDGAVIGAGSFVAAGALIPPGKRIPPGSFV
;
A
#
# COMPACT_ATOMS: atom_id res chain seq x y z
N MET A 1 3.89 -15.05 -9.73
CA MET A 1 3.71 -14.14 -8.58
C MET A 1 5.03 -13.43 -8.35
N GLY A 2 4.99 -12.12 -8.17
CA GLY A 2 6.16 -11.35 -7.77
C GLY A 2 6.43 -11.51 -6.26
N PRO A 3 7.57 -11.01 -5.75
CA PRO A 3 7.79 -10.98 -4.31
C PRO A 3 6.95 -9.86 -3.67
N VAL A 4 6.27 -10.18 -2.56
CA VAL A 4 5.82 -9.16 -1.60
C VAL A 4 7.03 -8.70 -0.78
N ARG A 5 7.35 -7.41 -0.84
CA ARG A 5 8.51 -6.84 -0.12
C ARG A 5 8.02 -5.87 0.94
N ILE A 6 8.40 -6.12 2.20
CA ILE A 6 8.08 -5.25 3.32
C ILE A 6 9.37 -4.62 3.85
N GLY A 7 9.41 -3.29 3.91
CA GLY A 7 10.54 -2.53 4.41
C GLY A 7 10.70 -2.61 5.94
N ARG A 8 11.84 -2.12 6.41
CA ARG A 8 12.18 -2.09 7.84
C ARG A 8 11.20 -1.20 8.61
N ASP A 9 10.93 -1.61 9.85
CA ASP A 9 10.08 -0.87 10.81
C ASP A 9 8.65 -0.61 10.33
N SER A 10 8.21 -1.32 9.28
CA SER A 10 6.83 -1.31 8.81
C SER A 10 6.01 -2.36 9.55
N ASN A 11 4.73 -2.05 9.78
CA ASN A 11 3.80 -2.98 10.41
C ASN A 11 2.58 -3.20 9.53
N LEU A 12 2.16 -4.45 9.44
CA LEU A 12 0.93 -4.87 8.79
C LEU A 12 0.03 -5.42 9.90
N GLN A 13 -1.09 -4.74 10.14
CA GLN A 13 -2.02 -5.10 11.21
C GLN A 13 -2.89 -6.31 10.83
N ASP A 14 -3.74 -6.76 11.74
CA ASP A 14 -4.56 -7.96 11.55
C ASP A 14 -5.42 -7.92 10.29
N GLY A 15 -5.43 -9.06 9.58
CA GLY A 15 -6.25 -9.25 8.38
C GLY A 15 -5.77 -8.49 7.14
N VAL A 16 -4.60 -7.84 7.15
CA VAL A 16 -4.02 -7.25 5.94
C VAL A 16 -3.76 -8.34 4.90
N ILE A 17 -4.16 -8.08 3.66
CA ILE A 17 -3.91 -8.97 2.51
C ILE A 17 -2.90 -8.28 1.60
N CYS A 18 -1.76 -8.93 1.38
CA CYS A 18 -0.79 -8.54 0.37
C CYS A 18 -0.81 -9.57 -0.76
N HIS A 19 -1.16 -9.12 -1.96
CA HIS A 19 -1.27 -9.95 -3.15
C HIS A 19 -0.66 -9.20 -4.35
N ASP A 20 -0.25 -9.90 -5.39
CA ASP A 20 0.11 -9.31 -6.66
C ASP A 20 -0.46 -10.09 -7.84
N THR A 21 -0.45 -9.48 -9.01
CA THR A 21 -0.82 -10.18 -10.24
C THR A 21 0.44 -10.78 -10.84
N THR A 22 0.48 -12.12 -10.95
CA THR A 22 1.59 -12.86 -11.57
C THR A 22 2.02 -12.24 -12.90
N ASP A 23 3.33 -12.02 -13.04
CA ASP A 23 4.00 -11.47 -14.22
C ASP A 23 3.52 -10.06 -14.63
N ARG A 24 2.81 -9.35 -13.75
CA ARG A 24 2.24 -8.03 -14.05
C ARG A 24 2.53 -6.98 -13.00
N SER A 25 2.48 -7.32 -11.71
CA SER A 25 2.67 -6.37 -10.62
C SER A 25 3.48 -6.97 -9.48
N THR A 26 3.95 -6.10 -8.59
CA THR A 26 4.62 -6.48 -7.34
C THR A 26 4.05 -5.62 -6.24
N THR A 27 3.93 -6.17 -5.03
CA THR A 27 3.53 -5.41 -3.86
C THR A 27 4.75 -5.04 -3.04
N VAL A 28 5.00 -3.74 -2.93
CA VAL A 28 6.14 -3.19 -2.19
C VAL A 28 5.62 -2.24 -1.13
N VAL A 29 5.99 -2.50 0.11
CA VAL A 29 5.79 -1.61 1.25
C VAL A 29 7.15 -1.07 1.65
N GLY A 30 7.29 0.25 1.69
CA GLY A 30 8.49 0.97 2.10
C GLY A 30 8.82 0.77 3.59
N GLN A 31 9.69 1.62 4.10
CA GLN A 31 10.11 1.66 5.49
C GLN A 31 9.16 2.50 6.35
N ARG A 32 8.99 2.14 7.62
CA ARG A 32 8.18 2.89 8.60
C ARG A 32 6.73 3.11 8.14
N VAL A 33 6.20 2.18 7.34
CA VAL A 33 4.82 2.22 6.87
C VAL A 33 3.91 1.52 7.88
N THR A 34 2.78 2.15 8.20
CA THR A 34 1.70 1.50 8.95
C THR A 34 0.59 1.10 8.01
N VAL A 35 0.30 -0.19 7.91
CA VAL A 35 -0.83 -0.71 7.13
C VAL A 35 -1.94 -1.17 8.06
N GLY A 36 -3.04 -0.43 8.02
CA GLY A 36 -4.19 -0.59 8.91
C GLY A 36 -4.92 -1.92 8.73
N HIS A 37 -5.59 -2.35 9.82
CA HIS A 37 -6.42 -3.55 9.89
C HIS A 37 -7.24 -3.79 8.61
N ARG A 38 -7.17 -5.02 8.07
CA ARG A 38 -7.98 -5.48 6.91
C ARG A 38 -7.76 -4.67 5.62
N ALA A 39 -6.67 -3.92 5.48
CA ALA A 39 -6.34 -3.30 4.20
C ALA A 39 -5.92 -4.35 3.16
N ILE A 40 -6.17 -4.05 1.88
CA ILE A 40 -5.77 -4.89 0.74
C ILE A 40 -4.74 -4.13 -0.08
N LEU A 41 -3.53 -4.67 -0.16
CA LEU A 41 -2.46 -4.18 -1.01
C LEU A 41 -2.30 -5.13 -2.19
N HIS A 42 -2.74 -4.70 -3.36
CA HIS A 42 -2.81 -5.54 -4.55
C HIS A 42 -1.92 -5.00 -5.66
N GLY A 43 -0.70 -5.50 -5.76
CA GLY A 43 0.26 -5.12 -6.81
C GLY A 43 0.68 -3.66 -6.80
N CYS A 44 0.73 -3.02 -5.62
CA CYS A 44 0.97 -1.59 -5.45
C CYS A 44 2.32 -1.26 -4.80
N HIS A 45 2.77 -0.01 -4.94
CA HIS A 45 3.95 0.51 -4.25
C HIS A 45 3.55 1.56 -3.21
N ILE A 46 3.78 1.26 -1.95
CA ILE A 46 3.65 2.19 -0.83
C ILE A 46 5.05 2.66 -0.48
N GLU A 47 5.34 3.94 -0.66
CA GLU A 47 6.66 4.51 -0.30
C GLU A 47 6.79 4.71 1.22
N ASP A 48 7.98 5.15 1.64
CA ASP A 48 8.34 5.27 3.05
C ASP A 48 7.41 6.22 3.83
N ASP A 49 7.34 6.00 5.14
CA ASP A 49 6.65 6.87 6.10
C ASP A 49 5.15 7.07 5.84
N CYS A 50 4.52 6.20 5.04
CA CYS A 50 3.10 6.25 4.74
C CYS A 50 2.23 5.61 5.84
N LEU A 51 0.98 6.04 5.91
CA LEU A 51 -0.07 5.38 6.68
C LEU A 51 -1.20 4.97 5.75
N VAL A 52 -1.47 3.67 5.66
CA VAL A 52 -2.61 3.11 4.93
C VAL A 52 -3.72 2.81 5.93
N GLY A 53 -4.85 3.49 5.80
CA GLY A 53 -5.98 3.39 6.71
C GLY A 53 -6.62 1.99 6.72
N MET A 54 -7.31 1.68 7.81
CA MET A 54 -8.03 0.42 7.97
C MET A 54 -9.01 0.17 6.84
N GLY A 55 -9.03 -1.06 6.31
CA GLY A 55 -9.94 -1.47 5.24
C GLY A 55 -9.70 -0.76 3.90
N ALA A 56 -8.64 0.02 3.74
CA ALA A 56 -8.31 0.62 2.46
C ALA A 56 -7.89 -0.44 1.43
N ILE A 57 -8.16 -0.18 0.16
CA ILE A 57 -7.85 -1.07 -0.96
C ILE A 57 -6.98 -0.30 -1.94
N VAL A 58 -5.76 -0.77 -2.17
CA VAL A 58 -4.79 -0.16 -3.10
C VAL A 58 -4.51 -1.14 -4.23
N MET A 59 -4.89 -0.75 -5.45
CA MET A 59 -4.91 -1.63 -6.62
C MET A 59 -3.63 -1.59 -7.46
N ASP A 60 -3.55 -2.50 -8.44
CA ASP A 60 -2.34 -2.76 -9.22
C ASP A 60 -1.71 -1.52 -9.83
N GLY A 61 -0.40 -1.40 -9.68
CA GLY A 61 0.41 -0.31 -10.24
C GLY A 61 0.17 1.05 -9.60
N ALA A 62 -0.69 1.14 -8.58
CA ALA A 62 -0.82 2.37 -7.81
C ALA A 62 0.48 2.65 -7.03
N VAL A 63 0.83 3.93 -6.92
CA VAL A 63 1.96 4.41 -6.14
C VAL A 63 1.47 5.44 -5.13
N ILE A 64 1.72 5.16 -3.84
CA ILE A 64 1.46 6.08 -2.74
C ILE A 64 2.78 6.75 -2.37
N GLY A 65 2.91 8.04 -2.69
CA GLY A 65 4.13 8.80 -2.46
C GLY A 65 4.44 8.95 -0.97
N ALA A 66 5.74 9.05 -0.64
CA ALA A 66 6.23 9.04 0.73
C ALA A 66 5.51 10.03 1.67
N GLY A 67 5.31 9.64 2.93
CA GLY A 67 4.65 10.46 3.95
C GLY A 67 3.15 10.70 3.72
N SER A 68 2.51 9.97 2.80
CA SER A 68 1.07 10.12 2.54
C SER A 68 0.21 9.31 3.51
N PHE A 69 -1.02 9.77 3.71
CA PHE A 69 -2.08 9.08 4.44
C PHE A 69 -3.18 8.67 3.45
N VAL A 70 -3.46 7.36 3.38
CA VAL A 70 -4.65 6.82 2.70
C VAL A 70 -5.74 6.61 3.74
N ALA A 71 -6.90 7.22 3.57
CA ALA A 71 -8.01 7.21 4.51
C ALA A 71 -8.58 5.79 4.70
N ALA A 72 -9.22 5.57 5.85
CA ALA A 72 -9.88 4.30 6.14
C ALA A 72 -10.99 4.02 5.10
N GLY A 73 -11.04 2.80 4.59
CA GLY A 73 -11.99 2.36 3.57
C GLY A 73 -11.79 2.98 2.17
N ALA A 74 -10.73 3.77 1.95
CA ALA A 74 -10.46 4.36 0.65
C ALA A 74 -10.13 3.29 -0.41
N LEU A 75 -10.57 3.52 -1.65
CA LEU A 75 -10.17 2.74 -2.82
C LEU A 75 -9.25 3.57 -3.69
N ILE A 76 -7.99 3.13 -3.83
CA ILE A 76 -7.04 3.72 -4.76
C ILE A 76 -7.06 2.91 -6.06
N PRO A 77 -7.53 3.49 -7.18
CA PRO A 77 -7.67 2.76 -8.44
C PRO A 77 -6.32 2.32 -9.05
N PRO A 78 -6.33 1.31 -9.94
CA PRO A 78 -5.11 0.85 -10.61
C PRO A 78 -4.36 1.98 -11.31
N GLY A 79 -3.03 1.96 -11.21
CA GLY A 79 -2.14 2.92 -11.88
C GLY A 79 -2.17 4.35 -11.34
N LYS A 80 -2.98 4.64 -10.30
CA LYS A 80 -3.05 5.97 -9.70
C LYS A 80 -1.71 6.31 -9.02
N ARG A 81 -1.20 7.51 -9.28
CA ARG A 81 -0.02 8.06 -8.57
C ARG A 81 -0.49 9.14 -7.61
N ILE A 82 -0.26 8.92 -6.32
CA ILE A 82 -0.53 9.87 -5.25
C ILE A 82 0.79 10.59 -4.93
N PRO A 83 0.84 11.93 -5.00
CA PRO A 83 2.04 12.69 -4.66
C PRO A 83 2.46 12.48 -3.19
N PRO A 84 3.76 12.66 -2.85
CA PRO A 84 4.20 12.65 -1.46
C PRO A 84 3.44 13.64 -0.57
N GLY A 85 3.24 13.29 0.70
CA GLY A 85 2.56 14.14 1.70
C GLY A 85 1.06 14.37 1.42
N SER A 86 0.42 13.49 0.66
CA SER A 86 -1.02 13.61 0.36
C SER A 86 -1.90 13.00 1.44
N PHE A 87 -3.14 13.47 1.55
CA PHE A 87 -4.22 12.82 2.29
C PHE A 87 -5.33 12.47 1.29
N VAL A 88 -5.65 11.18 1.11
CA VAL A 88 -6.56 10.68 0.05
C VAL A 88 -7.54 9.63 0.54
#